data_AF-A0A8J3K1C2-F1
#
_entry.id   AF-A0A8J3K1C2-F1
#
_cell.length_a   1.000
_cell.length_b   1.000
_cell.length_c   1.000
_cell.angle_alpha   90.00
_cell.angle_beta   90.00
_cell.angle_gamma   90.00
#
_symmetry.space_group_name_H-M   'P 1'
#
loop_
_entity.id
_entity.type
_entity.pdbx_description
1 polymer ?
#
loop_
_entity_poly.entity_id
_entity_poly.type
_entity_poly.pdbx_seq_one_letter_code
_entity_poly.pdbx_strand_id
1 'polypeptide(L)' 'MDRFLTMDEAGSLLGVSRWTVFRLAKQRKLTAVTVASRARRITESSVRTYMARLIEEAT' A
#
# COMPACT_ATOMS: atom_id res chain seq x y z
N MET A 1 -2.18 -3.14 -16.75
CA MET A 1 -2.09 -4.24 -15.78
C MET A 1 -1.46 -3.65 -14.53
N ASP A 2 -2.14 -3.73 -13.38
CA ASP A 2 -1.66 -3.08 -12.15
C ASP A 2 -0.51 -3.89 -11.54
N ARG A 3 0.56 -3.22 -11.11
CA ARG A 3 1.71 -3.88 -10.50
C ARG A 3 1.39 -4.25 -9.06
N PHE A 4 1.72 -5.47 -8.68
CA PHE A 4 1.57 -5.95 -7.32
C PHE A 4 2.88 -5.81 -6.55
N LEU A 5 2.83 -5.07 -5.45
CA LEU A 5 3.95 -4.83 -4.56
C LEU A 5 3.89 -5.77 -3.36
N THR A 6 5.04 -6.21 -2.90
CA THR A 6 5.19 -6.74 -1.55
C THR A 6 4.93 -5.64 -0.51
N MET A 7 4.67 -6.04 0.74
CA MET A 7 4.51 -5.08 1.84
C MET A 7 5.77 -4.23 2.04
N ASP A 8 6.95 -4.83 1.79
CA ASP A 8 8.23 -4.14 1.96
C ASP A 8 8.47 -3.13 0.83
N GLU A 9 8.18 -3.50 -0.43
CA GLU A 9 8.26 -2.55 -1.55
C GLU A 9 7.29 -1.37 -1.38
N ALA A 10 6.05 -1.63 -0.95
CA ALA A 10 5.09 -0.57 -0.65
C ALA A 10 5.56 0.33 0.51
N GLY A 11 6.25 -0.26 1.50
CA GLY A 11 6.85 0.47 2.61
C GLY A 11 8.00 1.37 2.15
N SER A 12 8.87 0.85 1.30
CA SER A 12 9.96 1.62 0.69
C SER A 12 9.45 2.80 -0.13
N LEU A 13 8.37 2.63 -0.91
CA LEU A 13 7.76 3.72 -1.69
C LEU A 13 7.14 4.82 -0.82
N LEU A 14 6.51 4.44 0.30
CA LEU A 14 5.88 5.37 1.23
C LEU A 14 6.86 5.94 2.27
N GLY A 15 8.09 5.44 2.35
CA GLY A 15 9.05 5.81 3.40
C GLY A 15 8.63 5.34 4.79
N VAL A 16 7.89 4.24 4.91
CA VAL A 16 7.36 3.72 6.19
C VAL A 16 7.70 2.26 6.41
N SER A 17 7.59 1.82 7.66
CA SER A 17 7.82 0.41 8.00
C SER A 17 6.76 -0.51 7.40
N ARG A 18 7.15 -1.78 7.16
CA ARG A 18 6.25 -2.87 6.78
C ARG A 18 5.00 -2.96 7.68
N TRP A 19 5.16 -2.74 8.98
CA TRP A 19 4.06 -2.76 9.94
C TRP A 19 3.04 -1.64 9.69
N THR A 20 3.52 -0.46 9.32
CA THR A 20 2.65 0.66 8.93
C THR A 20 1.86 0.31 7.67
N VAL A 21 2.49 -0.28 6.66
CA VAL A 21 1.79 -0.74 5.45
C VAL A 21 0.70 -1.77 5.79
N PHE A 22 1.02 -2.74 6.65
CA PHE A 22 0.03 -3.72 7.11
C PHE A 22 -1.16 -3.05 7.82
N ARG A 23 -0.89 -2.04 8.65
CA ARG A 23 -1.93 -1.26 9.35
C ARG A 23 -2.81 -0.49 8.36
N LEU A 24 -2.21 0.17 7.36
CA LEU A 24 -2.93 0.89 6.31
C LEU A 24 -3.82 -0.04 5.49
N ALA A 25 -3.32 -1.21 5.11
CA ALA A 25 -4.12 -2.23 4.43
C ALA A 25 -5.27 -2.75 5.32
N LYS A 26 -5.02 -3.00 6.61
CA LYS A 26 -6.07 -3.39 7.58
C LYS A 26 -7.15 -2.32 7.73
N GLN A 27 -6.76 -1.04 7.65
CA GLN A 27 -7.67 0.11 7.69
C GLN A 27 -8.32 0.43 6.32
N ARG A 28 -8.11 -0.41 5.30
CA ARG A 28 -8.59 -0.21 3.93
C ARG A 28 -8.12 1.10 3.28
N LYS A 29 -6.99 1.64 3.74
CA LYS A 29 -6.32 2.81 3.12
C LYS A 29 -5.44 2.42 1.94
N LEU A 30 -4.99 1.17 1.91
CA LEU A 30 -4.31 0.55 0.78
C LEU A 30 -5.07 -0.71 0.35
N THR A 31 -5.10 -0.98 -0.95
CA THR A 31 -5.76 -2.17 -1.50
C THR A 31 -4.80 -3.35 -1.40
N ALA A 32 -5.16 -4.32 -0.57
CA ALA A 32 -4.41 -5.57 -0.44
C ALA A 32 -5.13 -6.72 -1.16
N VAL A 33 -4.41 -7.40 -2.06
CA VAL A 33 -4.85 -8.60 -2.76
C VAL A 33 -4.16 -9.81 -2.13
N THR A 34 -4.93 -10.84 -1.81
CA THR A 34 -4.38 -12.11 -1.33
C THR A 34 -3.96 -12.95 -2.53
N VAL A 35 -2.67 -13.29 -2.59
CA VAL A 35 -2.04 -14.19 -3.56
C VAL A 35 -1.68 -15.48 -2.84
N ALA A 36 -1.97 -16.64 -3.46
CA ALA A 36 -1.60 -17.96 -2.96
C ALA A 36 -1.88 -18.17 -1.45
N SER A 37 -3.18 -18.16 -1.09
CA SER A 37 -3.81 -18.43 0.22
C SER A 37 -3.37 -17.61 1.45
N ARG A 38 -2.14 -17.05 1.49
CA ARG A 38 -1.59 -16.33 2.65
C ARG A 38 -0.72 -15.13 2.31
N ALA A 39 -0.21 -15.00 1.09
CA ALA A 39 0.60 -13.84 0.74
C ALA A 39 -0.30 -12.64 0.43
N ARG A 40 -0.02 -11.47 0.99
CA ARG A 40 -0.70 -10.23 0.61
C ARG A 40 0.20 -9.40 -0.28
N ARG A 41 -0.36 -8.86 -1.34
CA ARG A 41 0.27 -7.87 -2.22
C ARG A 41 -0.54 -6.59 -2.18
N ILE A 42 0.15 -5.46 -2.20
CA ILE A 42 -0.46 -4.14 -2.30
C ILE A 42 -0.51 -3.75 -3.77
N THR A 43 -1.61 -3.18 -4.24
CA THR A 43 -1.65 -2.65 -5.60
C THR A 43 -0.89 -1.33 -5.67
N GLU A 44 -0.02 -1.17 -6.68
CA GLU A 44 0.75 0.07 -6.85
C GLU A 44 -0.17 1.28 -7.04
N SER A 45 -1.27 1.12 -7.78
CA SER A 45 -2.31 2.14 -7.93
C SER A 45 -2.81 2.68 -6.58
N SER A 46 -3.11 1.81 -5.61
CA SER A 46 -3.63 2.23 -4.31
C SER A 46 -2.60 3.00 -3.48
N VAL A 47 -1.32 2.67 -3.60
CA VAL A 47 -0.22 3.42 -2.96
C VAL A 47 -0.17 4.83 -3.54
N ARG A 48 -0.23 4.96 -4.87
CA ARG A 48 -0.20 6.26 -5.56
C ARG A 48 -1.41 7.12 -5.20
N THR A 49 -2.61 6.55 -5.19
CA THR A 49 -3.83 7.25 -4.74
C THR A 49 -3.72 7.71 -3.29
N TYR A 50 -3.17 6.87 -2.41
CA TYR A 50 -2.97 7.24 -1.01
C TYR A 50 -1.97 8.39 -0.86
N MET A 51 -0.87 8.39 -1.61
CA MET A 51 0.11 9.49 -1.64
C MET A 51 -0.51 10.79 -2.16
N ALA A 52 -1.27 10.75 -3.26
CA ALA A 52 -1.94 11.92 -3.81
C ALA A 52 -2.85 12.58 -2.78
N ARG A 53 -3.67 11.77 -2.07
CA ARG A 53 -4.52 12.24 -0.98
C ARG A 53 -3.74 12.91 0.16
N LEU A 54 -2.58 12.36 0.53
CA LEU A 54 -1.74 12.96 1.58
C LEU A 54 -1.16 14.32 1.15
N ILE A 55 -0.83 14.48 -0.14
CA ILE A 55 -0.34 15.74 -0.69
C ILE A 55 -1.46 16.79 -0.70
N GLU A 56 -2.66 16.40 -1.13
CA GLU A 56 -3.85 17.27 -1.11
C GLU A 56 -4.22 17.71 0.32
N GLU A 57 -4.10 16.84 1.32
CA GLU A 57 -4.37 17.18 2.73
C GLU A 57 -3.29 18.08 3.36
N ALA A 58 -2.10 18.12 2.78
CA ALA A 58 -0.98 18.93 3.27
C ALA A 58 -0.95 20.34 2.65
N THR A 59 -1.76 20.59 1.63
CA THR A 59 -1.84 21.86 0.89
C THR A 59 -3.06 22.66 1.34
#